data_AF-A0A819QVA9-F1
#
_entry.id   AF-A0A819QVA9-F1
#
_cell.length_a   1.000
_cell.length_b   1.000
_cell.length_c   1.000
_cell.angle_alpha   90.00
_cell.angle_beta   90.00
_cell.angle_gamma   90.00
#
_symmetry.space_group_name_H-M   'P 1'
#
loop_
_entity.id
_entity.type
_entity.pdbx_description
1 polymer ?
#
loop_
_entity_poly.entity_id
_entity_poly.type
_entity_poly.pdbx_seq_one_letter_code
_entity_poly.pdbx_strand_id
1 'polypeptide(L)'
;MHTFLNRLNTLFAFTLTVLAVLTFGVFLSTYFEQYHGTLKISTNKAIVKHMTDFSANRKKNDLGILQLDLDMNLNSLFDWNVKELFLYLIAEYVTPANSLNQVVLWDQILLRGNNARINLHDIVTKYYFWDDGEHLRSNNVTLTLAWNVIPNAGGLPHIRANGSTSFIFPDQYTTSRLFREFLETYNRIVEECFHRCIYSFNYRYLLDEEVDCVTRCTSKYVNYNQRMAMNFADIQAKKLINMQEQVEAQSQMMNNEINDNSKSS
;
A
#
# COMPACT_ATOMS: atom_id res chain seq x y z
N MET A 1 54.67 27.65 -32.63
CA MET A 1 53.91 28.74 -31.97
C MET A 1 52.84 28.14 -31.08
N HIS A 2 52.93 28.32 -29.76
CA HIS A 2 51.82 27.93 -28.86
C HIS A 2 50.78 29.05 -28.88
N THR A 3 49.68 28.84 -29.60
CA THR A 3 48.54 29.76 -29.57
C THR A 3 47.88 29.73 -28.19
N PHE A 4 47.22 30.83 -27.81
CA PHE A 4 46.46 30.92 -26.56
C PHE A 4 45.46 29.75 -26.42
N LEU A 5 44.78 29.41 -27.51
CA LEU A 5 43.87 28.26 -27.61
C LEU A 5 44.55 26.93 -27.29
N ASN A 6 45.78 26.70 -27.75
CA ASN A 6 46.51 25.47 -27.46
C ASN A 6 46.87 25.35 -25.96
N ARG A 7 47.26 26.46 -25.32
CA ARG A 7 47.55 26.48 -23.88
C ARG A 7 46.29 26.24 -23.03
N LEU A 8 45.16 26.85 -23.43
CA LEU A 8 43.87 26.62 -22.79
C LEU A 8 43.46 25.15 -22.90
N ASN A 9 43.62 24.55 -24.08
CA ASN A 9 43.31 23.14 -24.30
C ASN A 9 44.19 22.22 -23.45
N THR A 10 45.49 22.51 -23.31
CA THR A 10 46.37 21.71 -22.42
C THR A 10 46.00 21.84 -20.95
N LEU A 11 45.60 23.03 -20.49
CA LEU A 11 45.13 23.20 -19.11
C LEU A 11 43.83 22.44 -18.87
N PHE A 12 42.88 22.53 -19.79
CA PHE A 12 41.61 21.81 -19.71
C PHE A 12 41.78 20.29 -19.76
N ALA A 13 42.64 19.78 -20.65
CA ALA A 13 42.96 18.35 -20.69
C ALA A 13 43.61 17.89 -19.39
N PHE A 14 44.56 18.67 -18.84
CA PHE A 14 45.18 18.37 -17.56
C PHE A 14 44.15 18.35 -16.41
N THR A 15 43.28 19.35 -16.30
CA THR A 15 42.25 19.36 -15.24
C THR A 15 41.29 18.18 -15.37
N LEU A 16 40.88 17.81 -16.59
CA LEU A 16 40.06 16.63 -16.82
C LEU A 16 40.77 15.33 -16.40
N THR A 17 42.05 15.17 -16.73
CA THR A 17 42.80 13.98 -16.32
C THR A 17 42.95 13.87 -14.80
N VAL A 18 43.20 14.98 -14.11
CA VAL A 18 43.26 15.01 -12.64
C VAL A 18 41.90 14.65 -12.04
N LEU A 19 40.81 15.23 -12.55
CA LEU A 19 39.44 14.90 -12.12
C LEU A 19 39.10 13.42 -12.37
N ALA A 20 39.52 12.87 -13.51
CA ALA A 20 39.30 11.45 -13.84
C ALA A 20 40.04 10.51 -12.87
N VAL A 21 41.29 10.83 -12.51
CA VAL A 21 42.06 10.04 -11.53
C VAL A 21 41.44 10.14 -10.14
N LEU A 22 41.00 11.34 -9.72
CA LEU A 22 40.34 11.53 -8.43
C LEU A 22 39.00 10.78 -8.35
N THR A 23 38.16 10.89 -9.39
CA THR A 23 36.87 10.17 -9.44
C THR A 23 37.06 8.66 -9.48
N PHE A 24 38.11 8.16 -10.15
CA PHE A 24 38.47 6.74 -10.09
C PHE A 24 38.91 6.31 -8.68
N GLY A 25 39.64 7.15 -7.96
CA GLY A 25 39.97 6.92 -6.55
C GLY A 25 38.73 6.81 -5.66
N VAL A 26 37.75 7.71 -5.84
CA VAL A 26 36.45 7.69 -5.15
C VAL A 26 35.63 6.43 -5.49
N PHE A 27 35.68 5.99 -6.75
CA PHE A 27 35.07 4.74 -7.19
C PHE A 27 35.70 3.52 -6.51
N LEU A 28 37.02 3.49 -6.34
CA LEU A 28 37.68 2.39 -5.62
C LEU A 28 37.37 2.42 -4.13
N SER A 29 37.28 3.60 -3.50
CA SER A 29 36.96 3.69 -2.07
C SER A 29 35.57 3.15 -1.74
N THR A 30 34.61 3.23 -2.68
CA THR A 30 33.24 2.76 -2.47
C THR A 30 33.12 1.24 -2.27
N TYR A 31 34.11 0.45 -2.69
CA TYR A 31 34.11 -1.01 -2.48
C TYR A 31 34.47 -1.41 -1.05
N PHE A 32 35.15 -0.54 -0.31
CA PHE A 32 35.59 -0.84 1.06
C PHE A 32 34.55 -0.45 2.11
N GLU A 33 33.53 0.30 1.72
CA GLU A 33 32.49 0.75 2.65
C GLU A 33 31.46 -0.33 2.94
N GLN A 34 31.07 -0.41 4.21
CA GLN A 34 30.07 -1.35 4.68
C GLN A 34 28.80 -0.63 5.09
N TYR A 35 27.74 -0.88 4.33
CA TYR A 35 26.44 -0.25 4.51
C TYR A 35 25.56 -1.03 5.48
N HIS A 36 25.74 -0.80 6.78
CA HIS A 36 24.91 -1.41 7.83
C HIS A 36 23.80 -0.46 8.28
N GLY A 37 22.59 -0.99 8.47
CA GLY A 37 21.44 -0.25 9.02
C GLY A 37 20.66 -1.13 9.99
N THR A 38 20.04 -0.49 11.01
CA THR A 38 19.17 -1.21 11.95
C THR A 38 17.72 -1.09 11.51
N LEU A 39 17.02 -2.22 11.48
CA LEU A 39 15.66 -2.34 10.96
C LEU A 39 14.77 -3.12 11.91
N LYS A 40 13.58 -2.58 12.18
CA LYS A 40 12.49 -3.28 12.84
C LYS A 40 11.22 -3.13 12.01
N ILE A 41 10.74 -4.26 11.49
CA ILE A 41 9.49 -4.35 10.71
C ILE A 41 8.48 -5.14 11.54
N SER A 42 7.29 -4.58 11.70
CA SER A 42 6.14 -5.28 12.28
C SER A 42 4.95 -5.24 11.33
N THR A 43 4.22 -6.35 11.23
CA THR A 43 2.98 -6.43 10.46
C THR A 43 1.80 -6.35 11.42
N ASN A 44 0.98 -5.31 11.28
CA ASN A 44 -0.16 -5.07 12.17
C ASN A 44 -1.39 -5.80 11.66
N LYS A 45 -1.61 -5.76 10.34
CA LYS A 45 -2.78 -6.38 9.70
C LYS A 45 -2.44 -6.83 8.29
N ALA A 46 -2.90 -8.02 7.93
CA ALA A 46 -2.79 -8.57 6.60
C ALA A 46 -4.17 -8.96 6.09
N ILE A 47 -4.55 -8.46 4.91
CA ILE A 47 -5.86 -8.69 4.29
C ILE A 47 -5.63 -9.31 2.92
N VAL A 48 -6.35 -10.39 2.62
CA VAL A 48 -6.42 -10.96 1.27
C VAL A 48 -7.81 -10.72 0.70
N LYS A 49 -7.87 -10.19 -0.51
CA LYS A 49 -9.09 -10.00 -1.30
C LYS A 49 -9.00 -10.86 -2.55
N HIS A 50 -10.16 -11.35 -2.96
CA HIS A 50 -10.28 -12.11 -4.19
C HIS A 50 -10.86 -11.19 -5.27
N MET A 51 -10.12 -10.96 -6.35
CA MET A 51 -10.49 -10.02 -7.41
C MET A 51 -10.42 -10.67 -8.79
N THR A 52 -11.37 -10.30 -9.65
CA THR A 52 -11.31 -10.66 -11.07
C THR A 52 -10.40 -9.69 -11.80
N ASP A 53 -9.44 -10.21 -12.55
CA ASP A 53 -8.63 -9.43 -13.47
C ASP A 53 -9.52 -8.81 -14.58
N PHE A 54 -9.12 -7.62 -15.06
CA PHE A 54 -9.79 -6.89 -16.13
C PHE A 54 -9.49 -7.45 -17.52
N SER A 55 -8.60 -8.44 -17.61
CA SER A 55 -8.28 -9.14 -18.86
C SER A 55 -9.47 -9.95 -19.42
N ALA A 56 -9.50 -10.14 -20.74
CA ALA A 56 -10.59 -10.80 -21.47
C ALA A 56 -10.95 -12.19 -20.92
N ASN A 57 -9.98 -12.88 -20.32
CA ASN A 57 -10.16 -14.21 -19.73
C ASN A 57 -10.77 -14.22 -18.30
N ARG A 58 -11.08 -13.06 -17.70
CA ARG A 58 -11.70 -12.91 -16.35
C ARG A 58 -11.13 -13.88 -15.30
N LYS A 59 -9.81 -14.09 -15.32
CA LYS A 59 -9.14 -14.92 -14.32
C LYS A 59 -9.27 -14.24 -12.96
N LYS A 60 -9.42 -15.05 -11.92
CA LYS A 60 -9.48 -14.54 -10.56
C LYS A 60 -8.10 -14.67 -9.93
N ASN A 61 -7.65 -13.60 -9.33
CA ASN A 61 -6.35 -13.45 -8.73
C ASN A 61 -6.53 -12.91 -7.31
N ASP A 62 -5.56 -13.20 -6.46
CA ASP A 62 -5.53 -12.71 -5.10
C ASP A 62 -4.82 -11.37 -5.01
N LEU A 63 -5.43 -10.47 -4.25
CA LEU A 63 -4.91 -9.16 -3.91
C LEU A 63 -4.68 -9.09 -2.40
N GLY A 64 -3.42 -9.03 -2.00
CA GLY A 64 -2.99 -8.73 -0.64
C GLY A 64 -2.88 -7.22 -0.38
N ILE A 65 -3.31 -6.80 0.82
CA ILE A 65 -3.09 -5.46 1.36
C ILE A 65 -2.54 -5.62 2.77
N LEU A 66 -1.45 -4.93 3.09
CA LEU A 66 -0.83 -4.98 4.41
C LEU A 66 -0.88 -3.61 5.08
N GLN A 67 -1.07 -3.62 6.40
CA GLN A 67 -0.73 -2.51 7.30
C GLN A 67 0.49 -2.90 8.12
N LEU A 68 1.49 -2.03 8.13
CA LEU A 68 2.80 -2.31 8.68
C LEU A 68 3.38 -1.09 9.41
N ASP A 69 4.24 -1.39 10.39
CA ASP A 69 5.04 -0.42 11.12
C ASP A 69 6.51 -0.60 10.71
N LEU A 70 7.16 0.52 10.38
CA LEU A 70 8.57 0.57 9.99
C LEU A 70 9.30 1.52 10.93
N ASP A 71 10.23 0.99 11.72
CA ASP A 71 11.22 1.79 12.44
C ASP A 71 12.62 1.40 11.93
N MET A 72 13.31 2.36 11.35
CA MET A 72 14.66 2.17 10.84
C MET A 72 15.53 3.39 11.06
N ASN A 73 16.79 3.12 11.37
CA ASN A 73 17.84 4.13 11.48
C ASN A 73 18.88 3.89 10.39
N LEU A 74 18.91 4.79 9.41
CA LEU A 74 19.74 4.73 8.22
C LEU A 74 20.84 5.80 8.23
N ASN A 75 21.05 6.48 9.35
CA ASN A 75 22.07 7.52 9.48
C ASN A 75 23.48 6.99 9.13
N SER A 76 23.77 5.72 9.47
CA SER A 76 25.04 5.06 9.15
C SER A 76 25.25 4.78 7.66
N LEU A 77 24.20 4.85 6.84
CA LEU A 77 24.28 4.61 5.39
C LEU A 77 24.68 5.87 4.61
N PHE A 78 24.50 7.06 5.19
CA PHE A 78 24.87 8.32 4.54
C PHE A 78 26.32 8.69 4.87
N ASP A 79 27.24 8.27 4.01
CA ASP A 79 28.63 8.72 4.02
C ASP A 79 28.82 10.03 3.22
N TRP A 80 30.08 10.44 3.03
CA TRP A 80 30.46 11.64 2.27
C TRP A 80 30.22 11.53 0.75
N ASN A 81 30.02 10.34 0.19
CA ASN A 81 29.76 10.07 -1.22
C ASN A 81 28.30 9.74 -1.56
N VAL A 82 27.50 9.18 -0.63
CA VAL A 82 26.07 8.85 -0.83
C VAL A 82 25.17 10.07 -0.98
N LYS A 83 24.65 10.30 -2.19
CA LYS A 83 23.73 11.40 -2.50
C LYS A 83 22.29 11.08 -2.09
N GLU A 84 21.88 9.86 -2.39
CA GLU A 84 20.50 9.41 -2.30
C GLU A 84 20.45 7.92 -1.96
N LEU A 85 19.44 7.52 -1.19
CA LEU A 85 19.11 6.13 -0.93
C LEU A 85 17.72 5.86 -1.48
N PHE A 86 17.59 4.81 -2.29
CA PHE A 86 16.30 4.30 -2.74
C PHE A 86 15.93 3.06 -1.93
N LEU A 87 15.00 3.21 -1.01
CA LEU A 87 14.52 2.15 -0.12
C LEU A 87 13.29 1.49 -0.73
N TYR A 88 13.19 0.18 -0.58
CA TYR A 88 11.98 -0.54 -0.95
C TYR A 88 11.79 -1.81 -0.11
N LEU A 89 10.52 -2.06 0.22
CA LEU A 89 10.07 -3.22 0.98
C LEU A 89 9.63 -4.31 0.01
N ILE A 90 10.24 -5.48 0.13
CA ILE A 90 9.99 -6.64 -0.71
C ILE A 90 9.25 -7.69 0.12
N ALA A 91 8.19 -8.25 -0.45
CA ALA A 91 7.55 -9.47 0.03
C ALA A 91 8.05 -10.67 -0.78
N GLU A 92 8.59 -11.65 -0.07
CA GLU A 92 9.08 -12.92 -0.62
C GLU A 92 8.16 -14.06 -0.19
N TYR A 93 7.70 -14.85 -1.16
CA TYR A 93 6.76 -15.95 -0.90
C TYR A 93 6.94 -17.06 -1.94
N VAL A 94 6.40 -18.24 -1.62
CA VAL A 94 6.52 -19.44 -2.46
C VAL A 94 5.15 -19.80 -3.03
N THR A 95 5.10 -20.21 -4.30
CA THR A 95 3.89 -20.74 -4.92
C THR A 95 4.18 -22.09 -5.58
N PRO A 96 3.15 -22.90 -5.93
CA PRO A 96 3.38 -24.16 -6.64
C PRO A 96 4.08 -23.98 -7.99
N ALA A 97 3.92 -22.81 -8.62
CA ALA A 97 4.54 -22.49 -9.90
C ALA A 97 6.00 -22.01 -9.76
N ASN A 98 6.32 -21.27 -8.69
CA ASN A 98 7.61 -20.60 -8.52
C ASN A 98 8.16 -20.80 -7.09
N SER A 99 9.43 -21.20 -7.01
CA SER A 99 10.13 -21.39 -5.73
C SER A 99 10.42 -20.10 -4.97
N LEU A 100 10.45 -18.95 -5.66
CA LEU A 100 10.66 -17.63 -5.08
C LEU A 100 9.92 -16.59 -5.92
N ASN A 101 8.90 -15.96 -5.34
CA ASN A 101 8.25 -14.77 -5.89
C ASN A 101 8.62 -13.57 -5.04
N GLN A 102 8.93 -12.44 -5.69
CA GLN A 102 9.30 -11.19 -5.04
C GLN A 102 8.41 -10.07 -5.55
N VAL A 103 7.73 -9.36 -4.64
CA VAL A 103 6.86 -8.23 -4.97
C VAL A 103 7.25 -7.03 -4.11
N VAL A 104 7.40 -5.87 -4.74
CA VAL A 104 7.67 -4.61 -4.03
C VAL A 104 6.35 -4.02 -3.54
N LEU A 105 6.25 -3.76 -2.23
CA LEU A 105 5.02 -3.28 -1.58
C LEU A 105 5.07 -1.79 -1.23
N TRP A 106 6.27 -1.26 -1.03
CA TRP A 106 6.48 0.12 -0.62
C TRP A 106 7.88 0.58 -1.02
N ASP A 107 8.02 1.87 -1.34
CA ASP A 107 9.28 2.50 -1.67
C ASP A 107 9.34 3.92 -1.09
N GLN A 108 10.56 4.36 -0.76
CA GLN A 108 10.83 5.74 -0.41
C GLN A 108 12.24 6.15 -0.80
N ILE A 109 12.35 7.35 -1.34
CA ILE A 109 13.62 8.00 -1.64
C ILE A 109 14.03 8.85 -0.44
N LEU A 110 15.25 8.67 0.05
CA LEU A 110 15.87 9.54 1.03
C LEU A 110 17.03 10.31 0.41
N LEU A 111 16.98 11.63 0.54
CA LEU A 111 18.04 12.53 0.10
C LEU A 111 18.99 12.84 1.25
N ARG A 112 20.28 13.05 0.94
CA ARG A 112 21.27 13.51 1.91
C ARG A 112 20.84 14.85 2.52
N GLY A 113 21.01 14.97 3.84
CA GLY A 113 20.71 16.18 4.61
C GLY A 113 19.32 16.17 5.25
N ASN A 114 18.44 15.25 4.83
CA ASN A 114 17.19 14.98 5.52
C ASN A 114 17.42 14.05 6.72
N ASN A 115 16.45 13.97 7.63
CA ASN A 115 16.49 13.03 8.75
C ASN A 115 16.43 11.58 8.20
N ALA A 116 17.51 10.81 8.39
CA ALA A 116 17.60 9.42 7.94
C ALA A 116 17.11 8.39 8.97
N ARG A 117 16.38 8.85 10.00
CA ARG A 117 15.58 7.97 10.86
C ARG A 117 14.12 8.01 10.42
N ILE A 118 13.60 6.87 9.98
CA ILE A 118 12.21 6.70 9.57
C ILE A 118 11.47 5.97 10.69
N ASN A 119 10.41 6.60 11.20
CA ASN A 119 9.47 5.95 12.11
C ASN A 119 8.05 6.13 11.55
N LEU A 120 7.50 5.06 10.97
CA LEU A 120 6.20 5.03 10.34
C LEU A 120 5.33 4.00 11.06
N HIS A 121 4.13 4.43 11.45
CA HIS A 121 3.15 3.58 12.12
C HIS A 121 1.87 3.51 11.30
N ASP A 122 1.27 2.32 11.27
CA ASP A 122 0.02 1.96 10.62
C ASP A 122 -0.06 2.38 9.14
N ILE A 123 1.06 2.28 8.43
CA ILE A 123 1.10 2.60 7.01
C ILE A 123 0.54 1.44 6.18
N VAL A 124 -0.26 1.78 5.18
CA VAL A 124 -0.75 0.82 4.19
C VAL A 124 0.28 0.71 3.06
N THR A 125 0.41 -0.49 2.49
CA THR A 125 1.26 -0.73 1.32
C THR A 125 0.89 0.18 0.15
N LYS A 126 1.90 0.85 -0.43
CA LYS A 126 1.72 1.76 -1.58
C LYS A 126 1.38 0.99 -2.85
N TYR A 127 2.01 -0.16 -3.03
CA TYR A 127 1.73 -1.08 -4.12
C TYR A 127 0.91 -2.26 -3.62
N TYR A 128 -0.01 -2.66 -4.48
CA TYR A 128 -0.86 -3.82 -4.29
C TYR A 128 -0.04 -5.10 -4.37
N PHE A 129 -0.23 -6.00 -3.40
CA PHE A 129 0.37 -7.32 -3.46
C PHE A 129 -0.48 -8.19 -4.37
N TRP A 130 -0.12 -8.24 -5.64
CA TRP A 130 -0.82 -9.04 -6.64
C TRP A 130 -0.13 -10.40 -6.83
N ASP A 131 -0.90 -11.49 -6.76
CA ASP A 131 -0.45 -12.85 -7.10
C ASP A 131 -1.16 -13.33 -8.37
N ASP A 132 -0.45 -14.06 -9.22
CA ASP A 132 -0.99 -14.65 -10.46
C ASP A 132 -1.72 -15.97 -10.17
N GLY A 133 -2.61 -15.96 -9.17
CA GLY A 133 -3.38 -17.11 -8.73
C GLY A 133 -4.09 -16.89 -7.39
N GLU A 134 -4.47 -18.00 -6.76
CA GLU A 134 -5.18 -18.03 -5.47
C GLU A 134 -4.29 -18.54 -4.31
N HIS A 135 -2.99 -18.22 -4.35
CA HIS A 135 -1.98 -18.86 -3.48
C HIS A 135 -1.47 -17.94 -2.36
N LEU A 136 -2.13 -16.80 -2.11
CA LEU A 136 -1.78 -15.92 -1.00
C LEU A 136 -2.39 -16.38 0.33
N ARG A 137 -3.49 -17.14 0.30
CA ARG A 137 -4.15 -17.66 1.50
C ARG A 137 -3.27 -18.66 2.25
N SER A 138 -3.22 -18.54 3.58
CA SER A 138 -2.47 -19.45 4.46
C SER A 138 -1.00 -19.62 4.08
N ASN A 139 -0.46 -18.69 3.28
CA ASN A 139 0.91 -18.74 2.79
C ASN A 139 1.81 -17.89 3.69
N ASN A 140 3.04 -18.36 3.90
CA ASN A 140 4.03 -17.66 4.68
C ASN A 140 4.76 -16.65 3.79
N VAL A 141 4.68 -15.38 4.16
CA VAL A 141 5.31 -14.27 3.43
C VAL A 141 6.39 -13.68 4.31
N THR A 142 7.58 -13.54 3.74
CA THR A 142 8.72 -12.90 4.39
C THR A 142 8.89 -11.49 3.87
N LEU A 143 8.86 -10.50 4.75
CA LEU A 143 9.15 -9.11 4.42
C LEU A 143 10.63 -8.83 4.64
N THR A 144 11.26 -8.31 3.59
CA THR A 144 12.67 -7.94 3.58
C THR A 144 12.78 -6.51 3.05
N LEU A 145 13.43 -5.62 3.80
CA LEU A 145 13.78 -4.30 3.28
C LEU A 145 15.06 -4.43 2.47
N ALA A 146 15.14 -3.71 1.36
CA ALA A 146 16.36 -3.56 0.61
C ALA A 146 16.53 -2.11 0.15
N TRP A 147 17.75 -1.74 -0.19
CA TRP A 147 18.06 -0.40 -0.66
C TRP A 147 19.13 -0.38 -1.74
N ASN A 148 18.98 0.58 -2.64
CA ASN A 148 20.03 0.94 -3.60
C ASN A 148 20.71 2.22 -3.11
N VAL A 149 22.04 2.16 -3.02
CA VAL A 149 22.85 3.32 -2.65
C VAL A 149 23.24 4.07 -3.92
N ILE A 150 22.92 5.35 -4.00
CA ILE A 150 23.24 6.21 -5.14
C ILE A 150 24.34 7.19 -4.72
N PRO A 151 25.62 6.92 -5.07
CA PRO A 151 26.71 7.84 -4.79
C PRO A 151 26.76 9.01 -5.78
N ASN A 152 27.50 10.06 -5.43
CA ASN A 152 27.82 11.15 -6.36
C ASN A 152 28.74 10.66 -7.50
N ALA A 153 29.69 9.77 -7.18
CA ALA A 153 30.52 9.07 -8.15
C ALA A 153 30.82 7.66 -7.61
N GLY A 154 30.55 6.61 -8.39
CA GLY A 154 30.70 5.24 -7.89
C GLY A 154 29.83 4.22 -8.60
N GLY A 155 29.86 2.99 -8.12
CA GLY A 155 28.89 1.95 -8.46
C GLY A 155 27.54 2.16 -7.75
N LEU A 156 26.52 1.41 -8.17
CA LEU A 156 25.17 1.43 -7.59
C LEU A 156 24.91 0.12 -6.85
N PRO A 157 25.45 -0.06 -5.62
CA PRO A 157 25.27 -1.31 -4.92
C PRO A 157 23.83 -1.46 -4.44
N HIS A 158 23.30 -2.67 -4.64
CA HIS A 158 22.03 -3.12 -4.11
C HIS A 158 22.28 -3.98 -2.87
N ILE A 159 21.67 -3.61 -1.74
CA ILE A 159 21.96 -4.22 -0.44
C ILE A 159 20.65 -4.60 0.23
N ARG A 160 20.60 -5.84 0.73
CA ARG A 160 19.49 -6.34 1.54
C ARG A 160 19.75 -6.04 3.01
N ALA A 161 18.72 -5.59 3.71
CA ALA A 161 18.81 -5.29 5.12
C ALA A 161 19.01 -6.57 5.94
N ASN A 162 19.76 -6.44 7.03
CA ASN A 162 19.86 -7.49 8.03
C ASN A 162 18.62 -7.44 8.93
N GLY A 163 17.63 -8.27 8.61
CA GLY A 163 16.38 -8.36 9.35
C GLY A 163 15.22 -8.64 8.41
N SER A 164 14.51 -9.73 8.67
CA SER A 164 13.32 -10.14 7.91
C SER A 164 12.23 -10.55 8.88
N THR A 165 10.99 -10.12 8.60
CA THR A 165 9.83 -10.48 9.41
C THR A 165 8.88 -11.31 8.56
N SER A 166 8.58 -12.53 9.01
CA SER A 166 7.61 -13.39 8.35
C SER A 166 6.23 -13.27 8.99
N PHE A 167 5.19 -13.25 8.17
CA PHE A 167 3.80 -13.30 8.61
C PHE A 167 3.00 -14.25 7.71
N ILE A 168 1.87 -14.74 8.22
CA ILE A 168 0.98 -15.64 7.49
C ILE A 168 -0.30 -14.89 7.16
N PHE A 169 -0.75 -14.95 5.91
CA PHE A 169 -2.03 -14.41 5.50
C PHE A 169 -3.20 -15.25 6.06
N PRO A 170 -4.34 -14.63 6.38
CA PRO A 170 -5.52 -15.37 6.81
C PRO A 170 -6.05 -16.28 5.70
N ASP A 171 -6.64 -17.41 6.10
CA ASP A 171 -7.22 -18.38 5.18
C ASP A 171 -8.51 -17.90 4.51
N GLN A 172 -9.20 -16.94 5.13
CA GLN A 172 -10.46 -16.40 4.62
C GLN A 172 -10.25 -15.12 3.84
N TYR A 173 -10.87 -15.05 2.65
CA TYR A 173 -10.94 -13.81 1.90
C TYR A 173 -11.76 -12.76 2.64
N THR A 174 -11.18 -11.57 2.79
CA THR A 174 -11.94 -10.42 3.22
C THR A 174 -12.91 -10.04 2.12
N THR A 175 -14.18 -9.97 2.45
CA THR A 175 -15.24 -9.65 1.49
C THR A 175 -15.01 -8.24 0.94
N SER A 176 -14.78 -8.16 -0.37
CA SER A 176 -14.58 -6.92 -1.15
C SER A 176 -15.83 -6.04 -1.24
N ARG A 177 -16.92 -6.46 -0.60
CA ARG A 177 -18.23 -5.81 -0.62
C ARG A 177 -18.11 -4.32 -0.29
N LEU A 178 -17.36 -3.99 0.76
CA LEU A 178 -17.13 -2.61 1.22
C LEU A 178 -16.44 -1.72 0.18
N PHE A 179 -15.50 -2.23 -0.61
CA PHE A 179 -14.76 -1.40 -1.58
C PHE A 179 -15.52 -1.26 -2.91
N ARG A 180 -16.22 -2.31 -3.35
CA ARG A 180 -17.12 -2.21 -4.50
C ARG A 180 -18.28 -1.26 -4.20
N GLU A 181 -18.87 -1.37 -3.01
CA GLU A 181 -19.90 -0.45 -2.52
C GLU A 181 -19.35 0.98 -2.42
N PHE A 182 -18.10 1.16 -1.98
CA PHE A 182 -17.44 2.48 -1.98
C PHE A 182 -17.29 3.07 -3.39
N LEU A 183 -16.77 2.30 -4.34
CA LEU A 183 -16.56 2.77 -5.72
C LEU A 183 -17.89 3.08 -6.44
N GLU A 184 -18.91 2.25 -6.23
CA GLU A 184 -20.26 2.51 -6.75
C GLU A 184 -20.85 3.79 -6.15
N THR A 185 -20.68 3.97 -4.83
CA THR A 185 -21.13 5.19 -4.14
C THR A 185 -20.37 6.41 -4.62
N TYR A 186 -19.05 6.30 -4.82
CA TYR A 186 -18.20 7.38 -5.32
C TYR A 186 -18.64 7.83 -6.72
N ASN A 187 -18.78 6.89 -7.66
CA ASN A 187 -19.19 7.22 -9.04
C ASN A 187 -20.56 7.91 -9.05
N ARG A 188 -21.49 7.45 -8.21
CA ARG A 188 -22.82 8.06 -8.08
C ARG A 188 -22.76 9.46 -7.48
N ILE A 189 -21.90 9.71 -6.47
CA ILE A 189 -21.69 11.05 -5.91
C ILE A 189 -21.18 12.00 -6.97
N VAL A 190 -20.20 11.57 -7.75
CA VAL A 190 -19.58 12.40 -8.79
C VAL A 190 -20.62 12.79 -9.84
N GLU A 191 -21.40 11.83 -10.35
CA GLU A 191 -22.45 12.09 -11.35
C GLU A 191 -23.53 13.05 -10.84
N GLU A 192 -24.07 12.79 -9.63
CA GLU A 192 -25.14 13.60 -9.03
C GLU A 192 -24.66 15.03 -8.71
N CYS A 193 -23.49 15.18 -8.12
CA CYS A 193 -22.96 16.51 -7.80
C CYS A 193 -22.52 17.27 -9.05
N PHE A 194 -22.02 16.58 -10.07
CA PHE A 194 -21.71 17.19 -11.36
C PHE A 194 -22.95 17.78 -12.01
N HIS A 195 -24.02 16.99 -12.17
CA HIS A 195 -25.27 17.45 -12.80
C HIS A 195 -25.99 18.56 -12.02
N ARG A 196 -25.75 18.65 -10.70
CA ARG A 196 -26.42 19.64 -9.85
C ARG A 196 -25.65 20.95 -9.71
N CYS A 197 -24.32 20.90 -9.72
CA CYS A 197 -23.48 22.05 -9.40
C CYS A 197 -22.74 22.62 -10.60
N ILE A 198 -22.42 21.82 -11.62
CA ILE A 198 -21.65 22.30 -12.78
C ILE A 198 -22.62 22.73 -13.86
N TYR A 199 -22.59 24.03 -14.18
CA TYR A 199 -23.50 24.62 -15.16
C TYR A 199 -22.76 25.42 -16.23
N SER A 200 -21.52 25.85 -15.98
CA SER A 200 -20.73 26.65 -16.92
C SER A 200 -19.61 25.82 -17.55
N PHE A 201 -19.61 25.71 -18.88
CA PHE A 201 -18.57 25.01 -19.65
C PHE A 201 -17.67 25.97 -20.43
N ASN A 202 -17.67 27.25 -20.06
CA ASN A 202 -16.94 28.31 -20.76
C ASN A 202 -15.43 28.30 -20.45
N TYR A 203 -15.02 27.68 -19.35
CA TYR A 203 -13.63 27.64 -18.88
C TYR A 203 -13.23 26.21 -18.51
N ARG A 204 -11.90 25.95 -18.52
CA ARG A 204 -11.34 24.65 -18.10
C ARG A 204 -11.20 24.50 -16.59
N TYR A 205 -11.41 25.58 -15.83
CA TYR A 205 -11.38 25.61 -14.38
C TYR A 205 -12.80 25.85 -13.84
N LEU A 206 -13.05 25.35 -12.62
CA LEU A 206 -14.32 25.55 -11.92
C LEU A 206 -14.42 26.98 -11.37
N LEU A 207 -15.62 27.56 -11.38
CA LEU A 207 -15.91 28.82 -10.70
C LEU A 207 -15.94 28.59 -9.17
N ASP A 208 -15.61 29.60 -8.38
CA ASP A 208 -15.60 29.50 -6.90
C ASP A 208 -16.98 29.07 -6.34
N GLU A 209 -18.06 29.53 -6.98
CA GLU A 209 -19.45 29.16 -6.67
C GLU A 209 -19.74 27.68 -6.96
N GLU A 210 -19.18 27.13 -8.05
CA GLU A 210 -19.29 25.71 -8.40
C GLU A 210 -18.51 24.85 -7.40
N VAL A 211 -17.33 25.32 -6.96
CA VAL A 211 -16.51 24.65 -5.94
C VAL A 211 -17.23 24.60 -4.58
N ASP A 212 -17.82 25.71 -4.12
CA ASP A 212 -18.61 25.72 -2.87
C ASP A 212 -19.84 24.81 -2.98
N CYS A 213 -20.52 24.81 -4.13
CA CYS A 213 -21.64 23.89 -4.39
C CYS A 213 -21.22 22.42 -4.32
N VAL A 214 -20.14 22.03 -5.01
CA VAL A 214 -19.64 20.64 -5.04
C VAL A 214 -19.22 20.19 -3.63
N THR A 215 -18.54 21.06 -2.87
CA THR A 215 -18.12 20.78 -1.50
C THR A 215 -19.31 20.56 -0.56
N ARG A 216 -20.36 21.38 -0.69
CA ARG A 216 -21.60 21.21 0.09
C ARG A 216 -22.40 19.99 -0.36
N CYS A 217 -22.47 19.73 -1.66
CA CYS A 217 -23.19 18.58 -2.24
C CYS A 217 -22.61 17.26 -1.74
N THR A 218 -21.29 17.09 -1.86
CA THR A 218 -20.56 15.90 -1.42
C THR A 218 -20.73 15.68 0.09
N SER A 219 -20.50 16.71 0.91
CA SER A 219 -20.69 16.63 2.37
C SER A 219 -22.12 16.26 2.75
N LYS A 220 -23.13 16.86 2.10
CA LYS A 220 -24.54 16.55 2.36
C LYS A 220 -24.88 15.11 1.98
N TYR A 221 -24.39 14.62 0.83
CA TYR A 221 -24.63 13.26 0.36
C TYR A 221 -24.02 12.21 1.30
N VAL A 222 -22.78 12.42 1.73
CA VAL A 222 -22.08 11.53 2.66
C VAL A 222 -22.82 11.47 4.00
N ASN A 223 -23.14 12.63 4.60
CA ASN A 223 -23.85 12.70 5.87
C ASN A 223 -25.25 12.07 5.81
N TYR A 224 -25.96 12.25 4.68
CA TYR A 224 -27.26 11.63 4.46
C TYR A 224 -27.15 10.09 4.38
N ASN A 225 -26.22 9.58 3.57
CA ASN A 225 -26.02 8.13 3.43
C ASN A 225 -25.58 7.48 4.74
N GLN A 226 -24.71 8.13 5.52
CA GLN A 226 -24.32 7.63 6.84
C GLN A 226 -25.53 7.52 7.78
N ARG A 227 -26.40 8.54 7.83
CA ARG A 227 -27.63 8.51 8.64
C ARG A 227 -28.61 7.44 8.17
N MET A 228 -28.77 7.29 6.85
CA MET A 228 -29.63 6.26 6.27
C MET A 228 -29.12 4.86 6.59
N ALA A 229 -27.81 4.62 6.48
CA ALA A 229 -27.19 3.35 6.79
C ALA A 229 -27.37 2.98 8.28
N MET A 230 -27.19 3.93 9.20
CA MET A 230 -27.42 3.71 10.64
C MET A 230 -28.88 3.35 10.94
N ASN A 231 -29.84 4.12 10.41
CA ASN A 231 -31.27 3.82 10.61
C ASN A 231 -31.67 2.47 10.03
N PHE A 232 -31.10 2.10 8.87
CA PHE A 232 -31.35 0.81 8.25
C PHE A 232 -30.78 -0.35 9.09
N ALA A 233 -29.58 -0.20 9.63
CA ALA A 233 -28.97 -1.17 10.53
C ALA A 233 -29.82 -1.37 11.81
N ASP A 234 -30.31 -0.28 12.41
CA ASP A 234 -31.19 -0.33 13.58
C ASP A 234 -32.51 -1.08 13.30
N ILE A 235 -33.12 -0.84 12.14
CA ILE A 235 -34.35 -1.54 11.73
C ILE A 235 -34.08 -3.03 11.49
N GLN A 236 -32.97 -3.36 10.83
CA GLN A 236 -32.58 -4.76 10.62
C GLN A 236 -32.34 -5.49 11.94
N ALA A 237 -31.65 -4.85 12.88
CA ALA A 237 -31.39 -5.42 14.21
C ALA A 237 -32.69 -5.66 14.98
N LYS A 238 -33.62 -4.69 15.00
CA LYS A 238 -34.94 -4.86 15.63
C LYS A 238 -35.75 -5.98 14.98
N LYS A 239 -35.70 -6.10 13.65
CA LYS A 239 -36.39 -7.18 12.93
C LYS A 239 -35.80 -8.56 13.24
N LEU A 240 -34.47 -8.65 13.39
CA LEU A 240 -33.79 -9.88 13.77
C LEU A 240 -34.20 -10.33 15.18
N ILE A 241 -34.24 -9.39 16.14
CA ILE A 241 -34.65 -9.67 17.53
C ILE A 241 -36.10 -10.16 17.58
N ASN A 242 -37.04 -9.45 16.94
CA ASN A 242 -38.45 -9.85 16.90
C ASN A 242 -38.65 -11.22 16.22
N MET A 243 -37.84 -11.52 15.19
CA MET A 243 -37.87 -12.82 14.52
C MET A 243 -37.34 -13.93 15.42
N GLN A 244 -36.30 -13.65 16.21
CA GLN A 244 -35.75 -14.59 17.18
C GLN A 244 -36.73 -14.89 18.32
N GLU A 245 -37.41 -13.86 18.84
CA GLU A 245 -38.48 -14.02 19.83
C GLU A 245 -39.66 -14.86 19.29
N GLN A 246 -40.02 -14.70 18.01
CA GLN A 246 -41.03 -15.52 17.36
C GLN A 246 -40.60 -16.99 17.23
N VAL A 247 -39.33 -17.24 16.89
CA VAL A 247 -38.79 -18.60 16.81
C VAL A 247 -38.77 -19.27 18.18
N GLU A 248 -38.40 -18.54 19.23
CA GLU A 248 -38.42 -19.04 20.61
C GLU A 248 -39.84 -19.34 21.09
N ALA A 249 -40.80 -18.46 20.82
CA ALA A 249 -42.21 -18.68 21.14
C ALA A 249 -42.79 -19.90 20.40
N GLN A 250 -42.43 -20.08 19.13
CA GLN A 250 -42.87 -21.23 18.32
C GLN A 250 -42.23 -22.54 18.82
N SER A 251 -40.98 -22.49 19.29
CA SER A 251 -40.29 -23.63 19.89
C SER A 251 -40.90 -24.05 21.23
N GLN A 252 -41.36 -23.09 22.04
CA GLN A 252 -42.07 -23.36 23.29
C GLN A 252 -43.45 -23.99 23.06
N MET A 253 -44.19 -23.55 22.03
CA MET A 253 -45.46 -24.17 21.66
C MET A 253 -45.28 -25.63 21.22
N MET A 254 -44.27 -25.92 20.38
CA MET A 254 -43.95 -27.31 20.00
C MET A 254 -43.57 -28.18 21.20
N ASN A 255 -42.79 -27.67 22.15
CA ASN A 255 -42.42 -28.43 23.35
C ASN A 255 -43.61 -28.68 24.28
N ASN A 256 -44.56 -27.75 24.37
CA ASN A 256 -45.78 -27.94 25.15
C ASN A 256 -46.71 -28.97 24.50
N GLU A 257 -46.87 -28.95 23.17
CA GLU A 257 -47.63 -29.98 22.44
C GLU A 257 -47.02 -31.39 22.58
N ILE A 258 -45.69 -31.51 22.59
CA ILE A 258 -45.00 -32.79 22.82
C ILE A 258 -45.25 -33.29 24.26
N ASN A 259 -45.20 -32.40 25.26
CA ASN A 259 -45.45 -32.76 26.65
C ASN A 259 -46.91 -33.16 26.92
N ASP A 260 -47.88 -32.50 26.28
CA ASP A 260 -49.30 -32.85 26.42
C ASP A 260 -49.64 -34.20 25.76
N ASN A 261 -49.01 -34.52 24.63
CA ASN A 261 -49.15 -35.85 24.01
C ASN A 261 -48.48 -36.97 24.81
N SER A 262 -47.44 -36.69 25.59
CA SER A 262 -46.78 -37.67 26.46
C SER A 262 -47.55 -38.01 27.74
N LYS A 263 -48.54 -37.18 28.14
CA LYS A 263 -49.39 -37.41 29.33
C LYS A 263 -50.71 -38.13 29.01
N SER A 264 -51.07 -38.28 27.73
CA SER A 264 -52.32 -38.93 27.31
C SER A 264 -52.13 -40.40 26.85
N SER A 265 -50.90 -40.92 26.92
CA SER A 265 -50.54 -42.34 26.75
C SER A 265 -50.13 -42.95 28.09
#